data_AF-A0A955J4W1-F1
#
_entry.id   AF-A0A955J4W1-F1
#
_cell.length_a   1.000
_cell.length_b   1.000
_cell.length_c   1.000
_cell.angle_alpha   90.00
_cell.angle_beta   90.00
_cell.angle_gamma   90.00
#
_symmetry.space_group_name_H-M   'P 1'
#
loop_
_entity.id
_entity.type
_entity.pdbx_description
1 polymer ?
#
loop_
_entity_poly.entity_id
_entity_poly.type
_entity_poly.pdbx_seq_one_letter_code
_entity_poly.pdbx_strand_id
1 'polypeptide(L)'
;MPESRDNQPAQPSKASLTFAARQTFVRPMQRAITALINDYHQAVANRDAGEQAELRRRILTQLEEFDATAGDGHAYPDWVRPVMRANALAAFGELDEAIRWETRGAAAAEIDMHKAISANNLSDHFRRLGDHAQAIACAREAYQLWPENDGIIVNLALALYKAGQKTAAGAILTRLAAVSPPGDDRSILDAHLRFEEELREMHDLPEVRELLSRAGAEPKQP
;
A
#
# COMPACT_ATOMS: atom_id res chain seq x y z
N MET A 1 8.76 -31.01 45.03
CA MET A 1 8.43 -29.75 44.33
C MET A 1 8.82 -29.92 42.87
N PRO A 2 7.86 -30.09 41.94
CA PRO A 2 8.14 -30.02 40.52
C PRO A 2 7.85 -28.61 39.98
N GLU A 3 8.72 -28.17 39.08
CA GLU A 3 8.71 -26.87 38.42
C GLU A 3 7.40 -26.62 37.67
N SER A 4 6.82 -25.43 37.88
CA SER A 4 5.66 -24.97 37.14
C SER A 4 6.11 -24.46 35.78
N ARG A 5 5.55 -25.07 34.73
CA ARG A 5 5.79 -24.76 33.33
C ARG A 5 5.42 -23.31 33.04
N ASP A 6 6.36 -22.62 32.39
CA ASP A 6 6.15 -21.35 31.70
C ASP A 6 4.89 -21.41 30.83
N ASN A 7 3.89 -20.63 31.21
CA ASN A 7 2.69 -20.40 30.44
C ASN A 7 2.98 -19.26 29.45
N GLN A 8 3.75 -19.54 28.40
CA GLN A 8 3.88 -18.61 27.27
C GLN A 8 2.63 -18.71 26.39
N PRO A 9 1.97 -17.59 26.04
CA PRO A 9 0.86 -17.63 25.09
C PRO A 9 1.37 -18.13 23.74
N ALA A 10 0.74 -19.18 23.23
CA ALA A 10 1.08 -19.78 21.94
C ALA A 10 1.00 -18.73 20.84
N GLN A 11 2.09 -18.59 20.07
CA GLN A 11 2.06 -17.75 18.88
C GLN A 11 1.09 -18.34 17.85
N PRO A 12 0.18 -17.53 17.28
CA PRO A 12 -0.73 -18.02 16.25
C PRO A 12 0.07 -18.44 15.01
N SER A 13 -0.34 -19.55 14.40
CA SER A 13 0.29 -20.08 13.20
C SER A 13 0.18 -19.10 12.01
N LYS A 14 1.11 -19.20 11.05
CA LYS A 14 1.18 -18.38 9.82
C LYS A 14 -0.13 -18.31 9.00
N ALA A 15 -1.11 -19.19 9.26
CA ALA A 15 -2.35 -19.29 8.50
C ALA A 15 -3.56 -18.53 9.09
N SER A 16 -3.40 -17.75 10.17
CA SER A 16 -4.54 -17.24 10.96
C SER A 16 -4.78 -15.72 10.93
N LEU A 17 -4.16 -14.97 10.01
CA LEU A 17 -4.38 -13.52 9.92
C LEU A 17 -5.44 -13.17 8.88
N THR A 18 -6.72 -13.28 9.26
CA THR A 18 -7.85 -12.71 8.50
C THR A 18 -7.80 -11.18 8.49
N PHE A 19 -8.53 -10.53 7.57
CA PHE A 19 -8.61 -9.06 7.39
C PHE A 19 -8.84 -8.28 8.71
N ALA A 20 -9.55 -8.85 9.68
CA ALA A 20 -9.73 -8.28 11.02
C ALA A 20 -8.44 -8.26 11.87
N ALA A 21 -7.56 -9.24 11.69
CA ALA A 21 -6.26 -9.32 12.36
C ALA A 21 -5.23 -8.31 11.83
N ARG A 22 -5.45 -7.74 10.63
CA ARG A 22 -4.64 -6.62 10.12
C ARG A 22 -4.96 -5.31 10.84
N GLN A 23 -6.17 -5.14 11.39
CA GLN A 23 -6.56 -3.94 12.13
C GLN A 23 -6.08 -3.94 13.59
N THR A 24 -5.72 -5.10 14.16
CA THR A 24 -5.32 -5.26 15.57
C THR A 24 -3.85 -4.90 15.86
N PHE A 25 -3.06 -4.53 14.85
CA PHE A 25 -1.63 -4.20 15.02
C PHE A 25 -1.23 -2.78 14.59
N VAL A 26 -2.14 -2.00 13.99
CA VAL A 26 -1.85 -0.60 13.63
C VAL A 26 -1.97 0.27 14.87
N ARG A 27 -0.97 1.11 15.15
CA ARG A 27 -1.01 2.00 16.31
C ARG A 27 -2.08 3.10 16.13
N PRO A 28 -2.71 3.62 17.20
CA PRO A 28 -3.74 4.66 17.12
C PRO A 28 -3.36 5.87 16.25
N MET A 29 -2.14 6.39 16.41
CA MET A 29 -1.70 7.56 15.63
C MET A 29 -1.52 7.23 14.15
N GLN A 30 -0.99 6.05 13.82
CA GLN A 30 -0.87 5.59 12.44
C GLN A 30 -2.24 5.51 11.76
N ARG A 31 -3.26 4.97 12.48
CA ARG A 31 -4.63 4.93 11.95
C ARG A 31 -5.19 6.33 11.72
N ALA A 32 -4.99 7.24 12.67
CA ALA A 32 -5.48 8.61 12.56
C ALA A 32 -4.85 9.35 11.36
N ILE A 33 -3.52 9.26 11.20
CA ILE A 33 -2.80 9.86 10.06
C ILE A 33 -3.29 9.25 8.74
N THR A 34 -3.43 7.92 8.68
CA THR A 34 -3.91 7.23 7.47
C THR A 34 -5.32 7.69 7.10
N ALA A 35 -6.22 7.83 8.08
CA ALA A 35 -7.57 8.34 7.84
C ALA A 35 -7.55 9.76 7.27
N LEU A 36 -6.72 10.65 7.84
CA LEU A 36 -6.57 12.01 7.32
C LEU A 36 -6.01 12.05 5.89
N ILE A 37 -5.09 11.14 5.55
CA ILE A 37 -4.55 11.03 4.18
C ILE A 37 -5.66 10.58 3.22
N ASN A 38 -6.50 9.62 3.61
CA ASN A 38 -7.64 9.21 2.80
C ASN A 38 -8.65 10.35 2.59
N ASP A 39 -8.96 11.10 3.64
CA ASP A 39 -9.80 12.30 3.56
C ASP A 39 -9.17 13.34 2.63
N TYR A 40 -7.84 13.48 2.66
CA TYR A 40 -7.11 14.39 1.77
C TYR A 40 -7.26 13.98 0.30
N HIS A 41 -7.14 12.67 -0.01
CA HIS A 41 -7.39 12.17 -1.36
C HIS A 41 -8.83 12.47 -1.83
N GLN A 42 -9.81 12.35 -0.94
CA GLN A 42 -11.20 12.70 -1.26
C GLN A 42 -11.35 14.21 -1.53
N ALA A 43 -10.71 15.06 -0.74
CA ALA A 43 -10.70 16.51 -0.96
C ALA A 43 -10.02 16.90 -2.28
N VAL A 44 -8.96 16.19 -2.69
CA VAL A 44 -8.34 16.32 -4.02
C VAL A 44 -9.34 15.94 -5.12
N ALA A 45 -10.01 14.79 -5.01
CA ALA A 45 -11.02 14.35 -5.98
C ALA A 45 -12.18 15.35 -6.12
N ASN A 46 -12.60 15.96 -5.00
CA ASN A 46 -13.65 16.97 -4.95
C ASN A 46 -13.18 18.36 -5.41
N ARG A 47 -11.88 18.55 -5.64
CA ARG A 47 -11.25 19.85 -5.94
C ARG A 47 -11.50 20.90 -4.84
N ASP A 48 -11.65 20.46 -3.59
CA ASP A 48 -11.85 21.35 -2.45
C ASP A 48 -10.49 21.82 -1.90
N ALA A 49 -10.03 22.97 -2.39
CA ALA A 49 -8.75 23.54 -1.97
C ALA A 49 -8.73 23.98 -0.49
N GLY A 50 -9.90 24.33 0.08
CA GLY A 50 -10.00 24.75 1.48
C GLY A 50 -9.83 23.55 2.41
N GLU A 51 -10.52 22.45 2.12
CA GLU A 51 -10.41 21.20 2.85
C GLU A 51 -9.01 20.58 2.70
N GLN A 52 -8.43 20.61 1.48
CA GLN A 52 -7.04 20.18 1.25
C GLN A 52 -6.04 20.93 2.15
N ALA A 53 -6.14 22.26 2.22
CA ALA A 53 -5.23 23.07 3.04
C ALA A 53 -5.35 22.75 4.54
N GLU A 54 -6.57 22.55 5.03
CA GLU A 54 -6.82 22.20 6.42
C GLU A 54 -6.32 20.80 6.78
N LEU A 55 -6.65 19.80 5.95
CA LEU A 55 -6.20 18.42 6.13
C LEU A 55 -4.68 18.32 6.05
N ARG A 56 -4.04 19.02 5.11
CA ARG A 56 -2.57 19.08 5.02
C ARG A 56 -1.95 19.59 6.32
N ARG A 57 -2.45 20.68 6.89
CA ARG A 57 -1.98 21.21 8.18
C ARG A 57 -2.12 20.17 9.30
N ARG A 58 -3.30 19.55 9.41
CA ARG A 58 -3.58 18.52 10.44
C ARG A 58 -2.67 17.30 10.31
N ILE A 59 -2.45 16.81 9.09
CA ILE A 59 -1.56 15.68 8.80
C ILE A 59 -0.14 16.02 9.25
N LEU A 60 0.38 17.20 8.91
CA LEU A 60 1.73 17.61 9.29
C LEU A 60 1.90 17.70 10.81
N THR A 61 0.94 18.28 11.54
CA THR A 61 0.95 18.30 13.01
C THR A 61 0.93 16.90 13.61
N GLN A 62 0.07 16.00 13.09
CA GLN A 62 0.02 14.62 13.59
C GLN A 62 1.31 13.84 13.30
N LEU A 63 2.00 14.12 12.18
CA LEU A 63 3.30 13.54 11.89
C LEU A 63 4.40 14.02 12.84
N GLU A 64 4.37 15.28 13.28
CA GLU A 64 5.31 15.80 14.29
C GLU A 64 5.11 15.09 15.63
N GLU A 65 3.86 14.92 16.07
CA GLU A 65 3.53 14.17 17.29
C GLU A 65 3.92 12.69 17.16
N PHE A 66 3.66 12.09 16.00
CA PHE A 66 4.04 10.71 15.71
C PHE A 66 5.56 10.51 15.78
N ASP A 67 6.33 11.46 15.26
CA ASP A 67 7.79 11.42 15.33
C ASP A 67 8.31 11.57 16.75
N ALA A 68 7.72 12.48 17.53
CA ALA A 68 8.07 12.74 18.92
C ALA A 68 7.81 11.53 19.83
N THR A 69 6.87 10.66 19.46
CA THR A 69 6.52 9.43 20.18
C THR A 69 7.25 8.19 19.67
N ALA A 70 8.31 8.36 18.85
CA ALA A 70 9.01 7.26 18.19
C ALA A 70 8.03 6.37 17.38
N GLY A 71 7.16 7.02 16.60
CA GLY A 71 6.14 6.35 15.82
C GLY A 71 5.07 5.69 16.68
N ASP A 72 4.56 6.38 17.70
CA ASP A 72 3.59 5.82 18.66
C ASP A 72 4.14 4.53 19.35
N GLY A 73 5.42 4.58 19.75
CA GLY A 73 6.13 3.46 20.37
C GLY A 73 6.24 2.23 19.47
N HIS A 74 6.30 2.39 18.14
CA HIS A 74 6.47 1.27 17.21
C HIS A 74 7.79 0.54 17.47
N ALA A 75 7.81 -0.78 17.24
CA ALA A 75 9.02 -1.59 17.43
C ALA A 75 10.15 -1.21 16.46
N TYR A 76 9.80 -0.60 15.33
CA TYR A 76 10.71 -0.16 14.28
C TYR A 76 10.49 1.32 13.96
N PRO A 77 10.84 2.23 14.88
CA PRO A 77 10.55 3.66 14.78
C PRO A 77 11.32 4.33 13.63
N ASP A 78 12.51 3.82 13.32
CA ASP A 78 13.36 4.37 12.26
C ASP A 78 12.90 3.99 10.85
N TRP A 79 12.12 2.92 10.71
CA TRP A 79 11.41 2.59 9.48
C TRP A 79 10.07 3.32 9.39
N VAL A 80 9.21 3.22 10.41
CA VAL A 80 7.81 3.64 10.27
C VAL A 80 7.63 5.16 10.17
N ARG A 81 8.46 5.95 10.86
CA ARG A 81 8.40 7.42 10.85
C ARG A 81 8.64 8.00 9.46
N PRO A 82 9.79 7.71 8.79
CA PRO A 82 10.02 8.20 7.44
C PRO A 82 8.99 7.68 6.43
N VAL A 83 8.51 6.42 6.55
CA VAL A 83 7.47 5.86 5.68
C VAL A 83 6.14 6.61 5.82
N MET A 84 5.69 6.88 7.06
CA MET A 84 4.45 7.64 7.28
C MET A 84 4.54 9.06 6.72
N ARG A 85 5.69 9.71 6.85
CA ARG A 85 5.92 11.02 6.25
C ARG A 85 5.95 10.96 4.72
N ALA A 86 6.61 9.95 4.15
CA ALA A 86 6.66 9.75 2.71
C ALA A 86 5.24 9.59 2.12
N ASN A 87 4.40 8.76 2.74
CA ASN A 87 3.01 8.57 2.32
C ASN A 87 2.21 9.89 2.28
N ALA A 88 2.35 10.74 3.30
CA ALA A 88 1.68 12.04 3.33
C ALA A 88 2.19 12.99 2.24
N LEU A 89 3.52 13.08 2.06
CA LEU A 89 4.13 13.90 1.01
C LEU A 89 3.71 13.42 -0.39
N ALA A 90 3.65 12.11 -0.58
CA ALA A 90 3.15 11.52 -1.80
C ALA A 90 1.69 11.92 -2.03
N ALA A 91 0.83 11.87 -1.02
CA ALA A 91 -0.56 12.32 -1.14
C ALA A 91 -0.65 13.80 -1.55
N PHE A 92 0.25 14.66 -1.04
CA PHE A 92 0.36 16.07 -1.42
C PHE A 92 0.92 16.32 -2.83
N GLY A 93 1.38 15.27 -3.52
CA GLY A 93 2.03 15.39 -4.83
C GLY A 93 3.52 15.78 -4.77
N GLU A 94 4.11 15.80 -3.57
CA GLU A 94 5.53 16.14 -3.35
C GLU A 94 6.40 14.91 -3.51
N LEU A 95 6.40 14.35 -4.72
CA LEU A 95 6.96 13.03 -5.01
C LEU A 95 8.48 12.95 -4.77
N ASP A 96 9.23 14.01 -5.09
CA ASP A 96 10.68 14.04 -4.84
C ASP A 96 11.02 13.94 -3.36
N GLU A 97 10.24 14.62 -2.49
CA GLU A 97 10.41 14.52 -1.04
C GLU A 97 9.92 13.17 -0.51
N ALA A 98 8.80 12.68 -1.03
CA ALA A 98 8.29 11.36 -0.68
C ALA A 98 9.34 10.27 -0.95
N ILE A 99 9.99 10.28 -2.12
CA ILE A 99 11.07 9.34 -2.47
C ILE A 99 12.25 9.47 -1.50
N ARG A 100 12.67 10.69 -1.13
CA ARG A 100 13.77 10.89 -0.18
C ARG A 100 13.44 10.29 1.19
N TRP A 101 12.23 10.54 1.70
CA TRP A 101 11.79 9.99 2.97
C TRP A 101 11.61 8.48 2.91
N GLU A 102 10.97 7.94 1.87
CA GLU A 102 10.77 6.51 1.71
C GLU A 102 12.12 5.77 1.56
N THR A 103 13.09 6.35 0.86
CA THR A 103 14.46 5.79 0.76
C THR A 103 15.14 5.70 2.14
N ARG A 104 14.94 6.70 3.00
CA ARG A 104 15.43 6.65 4.39
C ARG A 104 14.73 5.55 5.19
N GLY A 105 13.42 5.37 5.01
CA GLY A 105 12.66 4.28 5.61
C GLY A 105 13.15 2.91 5.14
N ALA A 106 13.30 2.72 3.83
CA ALA A 106 13.83 1.51 3.22
C ALA A 106 15.20 1.12 3.77
N ALA A 107 16.11 2.10 3.97
CA ALA A 107 17.43 1.87 4.55
C ALA A 107 17.37 1.40 6.02
N ALA A 108 16.29 1.73 6.75
CA ALA A 108 16.04 1.30 8.13
C ALA A 108 15.15 0.05 8.24
N ALA A 109 14.75 -0.56 7.12
CA ALA A 109 13.87 -1.72 7.10
C ALA A 109 14.62 -3.00 7.52
N GLU A 110 14.36 -3.48 8.73
CA GLU A 110 15.07 -4.65 9.30
C GLU A 110 14.49 -6.01 8.89
N ILE A 111 13.19 -6.05 8.55
CA ILE A 111 12.49 -7.29 8.21
C ILE A 111 11.96 -7.23 6.77
N ASP A 112 11.83 -8.41 6.14
CA ASP A 112 11.45 -8.50 4.73
C ASP A 112 10.07 -7.90 4.43
N MET A 113 9.15 -7.97 5.39
CA MET A 113 7.85 -7.29 5.28
C MET A 113 8.01 -5.77 5.12
N HIS A 114 8.90 -5.14 5.89
CA HIS A 114 9.14 -3.69 5.82
C HIS A 114 9.88 -3.30 4.54
N LYS A 115 10.84 -4.12 4.11
CA LYS A 115 11.54 -3.92 2.84
C LYS A 115 10.56 -4.00 1.67
N ALA A 116 9.66 -4.99 1.68
CA ALA A 116 8.64 -5.16 0.67
C ALA A 116 7.68 -3.95 0.60
N ILE A 117 7.22 -3.48 1.76
CA ILE A 117 6.35 -2.29 1.84
C ILE A 117 7.07 -1.05 1.30
N SER A 118 8.31 -0.81 1.71
CA SER A 118 9.05 0.37 1.24
C SER A 118 9.39 0.33 -0.24
N ALA A 119 9.79 -0.83 -0.76
CA ALA A 119 10.00 -1.02 -2.19
C ALA A 119 8.69 -0.82 -2.98
N ASN A 120 7.56 -1.26 -2.44
CA ASN A 120 6.25 -1.04 -3.05
C ASN A 120 5.87 0.45 -3.10
N ASN A 121 6.12 1.20 -2.01
CA ASN A 121 5.86 2.63 -1.95
C ASN A 121 6.79 3.42 -2.91
N LEU A 122 8.08 3.09 -2.95
CA LEU A 122 9.02 3.67 -3.91
C LEU A 122 8.55 3.43 -5.34
N SER A 123 8.06 2.22 -5.64
CA SER A 123 7.48 1.91 -6.95
C SER A 123 6.33 2.86 -7.29
N ASP A 124 5.37 3.05 -6.37
CA ASP A 124 4.27 3.99 -6.58
C ASP A 124 4.78 5.41 -6.84
N HIS A 125 5.70 5.90 -6.02
CA HIS A 125 6.18 7.28 -6.12
C HIS A 125 6.95 7.52 -7.43
N PHE A 126 7.84 6.59 -7.83
CA PHE A 126 8.53 6.65 -9.12
C PHE A 126 7.55 6.55 -10.29
N ARG A 127 6.53 5.68 -10.20
CA ARG A 127 5.49 5.55 -11.22
C ARG A 127 4.75 6.87 -11.44
N ARG A 128 4.36 7.54 -10.35
CA ARG A 128 3.66 8.83 -10.37
C ARG A 128 4.55 9.98 -10.83
N LEU A 129 5.87 9.89 -10.61
CA LEU A 129 6.87 10.82 -11.13
C LEU A 129 7.14 10.62 -12.64
N GLY A 130 6.74 9.46 -13.19
CA GLY A 130 7.00 9.08 -14.58
C GLY A 130 8.29 8.29 -14.80
N ASP A 131 9.05 7.99 -13.75
CA ASP A 131 10.23 7.11 -13.83
C ASP A 131 9.79 5.64 -13.78
N HIS A 132 9.30 5.17 -14.92
CA HIS A 132 8.79 3.81 -15.04
C HIS A 132 9.88 2.73 -14.89
N ALA A 133 11.14 3.06 -15.15
CA ALA A 133 12.25 2.12 -15.00
C ALA A 133 12.52 1.82 -13.53
N GLN A 134 12.65 2.87 -12.70
CA GLN A 134 12.81 2.71 -11.25
C GLN A 134 11.56 2.10 -10.62
N ALA A 135 10.37 2.51 -11.08
CA ALA A 135 9.11 1.94 -10.59
C ALA A 135 9.08 0.40 -10.75
N ILE A 136 9.43 -0.11 -11.94
CA ILE A 136 9.48 -1.56 -12.19
C ILE A 136 10.55 -2.24 -11.32
N ALA A 137 11.71 -1.63 -11.14
CA ALA A 137 12.79 -2.21 -10.33
C ALA A 137 12.32 -2.41 -8.88
N CYS A 138 11.78 -1.37 -8.26
CA CYS A 138 11.26 -1.42 -6.90
C CYS A 138 10.04 -2.36 -6.78
N ALA A 139 9.12 -2.35 -7.75
CA ALA A 139 7.96 -3.25 -7.75
C ALA A 139 8.37 -4.73 -7.81
N ARG A 140 9.39 -5.06 -8.60
CA ARG A 140 9.92 -6.42 -8.69
C ARG A 140 10.58 -6.86 -7.39
N GLU A 141 11.33 -5.98 -6.74
CA GLU A 141 11.91 -6.24 -5.42
C GLU A 141 10.81 -6.52 -4.39
N ALA A 142 9.80 -5.65 -4.29
CA ALA A 142 8.67 -5.83 -3.40
C ALA A 142 7.96 -7.18 -3.64
N TYR A 143 7.74 -7.51 -4.92
CA TYR A 143 7.09 -8.75 -5.33
C TYR A 143 7.94 -10.00 -5.02
N GLN A 144 9.26 -9.93 -5.13
CA GLN A 144 10.14 -11.03 -4.73
C GLN A 144 10.09 -11.30 -3.23
N LEU A 145 9.99 -10.24 -2.42
CA LEU A 145 9.92 -10.34 -0.96
C LEU A 145 8.54 -10.80 -0.47
N TRP A 146 7.46 -10.40 -1.15
CA TRP A 146 6.10 -10.74 -0.75
C TRP A 146 5.17 -11.00 -1.96
N PRO A 147 5.32 -12.16 -2.63
CA PRO A 147 4.66 -12.46 -3.91
C PRO A 147 3.16 -12.77 -3.82
N GLU A 148 2.62 -12.86 -2.60
CA GLU A 148 1.20 -13.16 -2.33
C GLU A 148 0.42 -11.92 -1.84
N ASN A 149 1.05 -10.75 -1.83
CA ASN A 149 0.38 -9.52 -1.43
C ASN A 149 -0.32 -8.86 -2.63
N ASP A 150 -1.65 -8.77 -2.59
CA ASP A 150 -2.47 -8.20 -3.66
C ASP A 150 -2.01 -6.80 -4.10
N GLY A 151 -1.75 -5.90 -3.14
CA GLY A 151 -1.33 -4.53 -3.43
C GLY A 151 0.02 -4.45 -4.15
N ILE A 152 0.97 -5.31 -3.77
CA ILE A 152 2.28 -5.41 -4.45
C ILE A 152 2.12 -5.96 -5.87
N ILE A 153 1.27 -6.96 -6.05
CA ILE A 153 0.98 -7.54 -7.37
C ILE A 153 0.33 -6.48 -8.29
N VAL A 154 -0.65 -5.74 -7.77
CA VAL A 154 -1.33 -4.66 -8.50
C VAL A 154 -0.34 -3.55 -8.88
N ASN A 155 0.49 -3.09 -7.94
CA ASN A 155 1.49 -2.06 -8.21
C ASN A 155 2.52 -2.48 -9.26
N LEU A 156 2.95 -3.75 -9.25
CA LEU A 156 3.83 -4.29 -10.29
C LEU A 156 3.12 -4.30 -11.66
N ALA A 157 1.85 -4.71 -11.72
CA ALA A 157 1.08 -4.68 -12.96
C ALA A 157 0.94 -3.24 -13.49
N LEU A 158 0.61 -2.28 -12.62
CA LEU A 158 0.52 -0.86 -12.97
C LEU A 158 1.84 -0.28 -13.47
N ALA A 159 2.95 -0.57 -12.78
CA ALA A 159 4.28 -0.11 -13.20
C ALA A 159 4.67 -0.67 -14.58
N LEU A 160 4.43 -1.96 -14.82
CA LEU A 160 4.64 -2.59 -16.13
C LEU A 160 3.74 -1.99 -17.21
N TYR A 161 2.47 -1.76 -16.90
CA TYR A 161 1.50 -1.19 -17.84
C TYR A 161 1.89 0.24 -18.25
N LYS A 162 2.21 1.12 -17.28
CA LYS A 162 2.64 2.49 -17.53
C LYS A 162 3.95 2.56 -18.34
N ALA A 163 4.82 1.56 -18.21
CA ALA A 163 6.01 1.40 -19.06
C ALA A 163 5.71 0.85 -20.47
N GLY A 164 4.44 0.59 -20.82
CA GLY A 164 4.04 -0.01 -22.10
C GLY A 164 4.22 -1.53 -22.18
N GLN A 165 4.64 -2.20 -21.10
CA GLN A 165 4.85 -3.65 -21.05
C GLN A 165 3.54 -4.42 -20.78
N LYS A 166 2.54 -4.20 -21.63
CA LYS A 166 1.16 -4.70 -21.46
C LYS A 166 1.06 -6.21 -21.28
N THR A 167 1.81 -6.99 -22.07
CA THR A 167 1.83 -8.46 -21.96
C THR A 167 2.35 -8.92 -20.60
N ALA A 168 3.39 -8.27 -20.07
CA ALA A 168 3.93 -8.60 -18.75
C ALA A 168 2.95 -8.20 -17.64
N ALA A 169 2.28 -7.05 -17.75
CA ALA A 169 1.25 -6.63 -16.82
C ALA A 169 0.08 -7.64 -16.77
N GLY A 170 -0.42 -8.08 -17.93
CA GLY A 170 -1.46 -9.11 -18.03
C GLY A 170 -1.07 -10.44 -17.36
N ALA A 171 0.19 -10.88 -17.53
CA ALA A 171 0.69 -12.07 -16.84
C ALA A 171 0.70 -11.92 -15.31
N ILE A 172 1.08 -10.75 -14.79
CA ILE A 172 1.03 -10.45 -13.35
C ILE A 172 -0.42 -10.44 -12.84
N LEU A 173 -1.36 -9.84 -13.57
CA LEU A 173 -2.78 -9.81 -13.21
C LEU A 173 -3.44 -11.20 -13.27
N THR A 174 -3.03 -12.05 -14.21
CA THR A 174 -3.46 -13.46 -14.23
C THR A 174 -3.06 -14.17 -12.94
N ARG A 175 -1.86 -13.86 -12.41
CA ARG A 175 -1.40 -14.42 -11.14
C ARG A 175 -2.17 -13.85 -9.95
N LEU A 176 -2.53 -12.57 -9.97
CA LEU A 176 -3.39 -11.96 -8.94
C LEU A 176 -4.68 -12.77 -8.75
N ALA A 177 -5.37 -13.09 -9.85
CA ALA A 177 -6.60 -13.88 -9.83
C ALA A 177 -6.42 -15.30 -9.27
N ALA A 178 -5.21 -15.87 -9.38
CA ALA A 178 -4.90 -17.20 -8.87
C ALA A 178 -4.56 -17.20 -7.37
N VAL A 179 -3.90 -16.14 -6.89
CA VAL A 179 -3.56 -15.96 -5.47
C VAL A 179 -4.79 -15.53 -4.67
N SER A 180 -5.56 -14.61 -5.25
CA SER A 180 -6.71 -13.96 -4.62
C SER A 180 -7.87 -13.95 -5.62
N PRO A 181 -8.71 -15.00 -5.64
CA PRO A 181 -9.86 -15.05 -6.54
C PRO A 181 -10.85 -13.91 -6.24
N PRO A 182 -11.42 -13.25 -7.27
CA PRO A 182 -12.49 -12.27 -7.09
C PRO A 182 -13.68 -12.87 -6.33
N GLY A 183 -14.30 -12.08 -5.45
CA GLY A 183 -15.43 -12.54 -4.63
C GLY A 183 -15.07 -13.44 -3.44
N ASP A 184 -13.79 -13.62 -3.10
CA ASP A 184 -13.39 -14.14 -1.78
C ASP A 184 -13.46 -12.99 -0.75
N ASP A 185 -14.37 -13.08 0.22
CA ASP A 185 -14.55 -12.09 1.30
C ASP A 185 -13.27 -11.83 2.14
N ARG A 186 -12.27 -12.70 2.04
CA ARG A 186 -10.96 -12.56 2.72
C ARG A 186 -9.94 -11.81 1.88
N SER A 187 -10.22 -11.64 0.59
CA SER A 187 -9.35 -10.96 -0.37
C SER A 187 -9.54 -9.45 -0.30
N ILE A 188 -8.43 -8.70 -0.27
CA ILE A 188 -8.49 -7.24 -0.40
C ILE A 188 -8.62 -6.82 -1.87
N LEU A 189 -8.55 -7.78 -2.80
CA LEU A 189 -8.64 -7.56 -4.23
C LEU A 189 -9.93 -6.84 -4.63
N ASP A 190 -11.08 -7.21 -4.05
CA ASP A 190 -12.36 -6.55 -4.33
C ASP A 190 -12.32 -5.05 -3.98
N ALA A 191 -11.60 -4.67 -2.92
CA ALA A 191 -11.39 -3.27 -2.58
C ALA A 191 -10.47 -2.56 -3.59
N HIS A 192 -9.36 -3.20 -4.01
CA HIS A 192 -8.47 -2.65 -5.03
C HIS A 192 -9.22 -2.50 -6.37
N LEU A 193 -9.98 -3.51 -6.81
CA LEU A 193 -10.77 -3.49 -8.04
C LEU A 193 -11.90 -2.44 -8.04
N ARG A 194 -12.52 -2.16 -6.87
CA ARG A 194 -13.60 -1.18 -6.76
C ARG A 194 -13.08 0.26 -6.63
N PHE A 195 -11.99 0.47 -5.90
CA PHE A 195 -11.53 1.80 -5.50
C PHE A 195 -10.30 2.31 -6.26
N GLU A 196 -9.47 1.45 -6.87
CA GLU A 196 -8.37 1.94 -7.70
C GLU A 196 -8.87 2.31 -9.10
N GLU A 197 -9.10 3.61 -9.30
CA GLU A 197 -9.31 4.21 -10.62
C GLU A 197 -8.20 3.80 -11.62
N GLU A 198 -6.99 3.59 -11.11
CA GLU A 198 -5.80 3.22 -11.89
C GLU A 198 -5.91 1.82 -12.51
N LEU A 199 -6.58 0.87 -11.85
CA LEU A 199 -6.89 -0.44 -12.45
C LEU A 199 -7.86 -0.30 -13.63
N ARG A 200 -8.78 0.69 -13.59
CA ARG A 200 -9.68 0.99 -14.72
C ARG A 200 -8.92 1.59 -15.90
N GLU A 201 -7.77 2.24 -15.68
CA GLU A 201 -6.94 2.72 -16.79
C GLU A 201 -6.45 1.58 -17.67
N MET A 202 -6.24 0.40 -17.08
CA MET A 202 -5.82 -0.83 -17.77
C MET A 202 -6.99 -1.61 -18.43
N HIS A 203 -8.15 -0.98 -18.64
CA HIS A 203 -9.35 -1.62 -19.22
C HIS A 203 -9.15 -2.23 -20.61
N ASP A 204 -8.07 -1.85 -21.32
CA ASP A 204 -7.69 -2.45 -22.60
C ASP A 204 -7.09 -3.85 -22.44
N LEU A 205 -6.67 -4.23 -21.23
CA LEU A 205 -6.22 -5.59 -20.92
C LEU A 205 -7.43 -6.53 -20.70
N PRO A 206 -7.50 -7.69 -21.37
CA PRO A 206 -8.57 -8.66 -21.15
C PRO A 206 -8.60 -9.18 -19.71
N GLU A 207 -7.44 -9.31 -19.05
CA GLU A 207 -7.33 -9.80 -17.67
C GLU A 207 -8.01 -8.85 -16.67
N VAL A 208 -7.91 -7.54 -16.90
CA VAL A 208 -8.57 -6.53 -16.05
C VAL A 208 -10.08 -6.58 -16.22
N ARG A 209 -10.56 -6.72 -17.47
CA ARG A 209 -12.01 -6.86 -17.73
C ARG A 209 -12.59 -8.09 -17.06
N GLU A 210 -11.88 -9.22 -17.12
CA GLU A 210 -12.29 -10.45 -16.47
C GLU A 210 -12.32 -10.29 -14.93
N LEU A 211 -11.29 -9.68 -14.34
CA LEU A 211 -11.24 -9.37 -12.91
C LEU A 211 -12.42 -8.50 -12.47
N LEU A 212 -12.71 -7.41 -13.20
CA LEU A 212 -13.81 -6.49 -12.90
C LEU A 212 -15.19 -7.15 -13.05
N SER A 213 -15.37 -7.98 -14.10
CA SER A 213 -16.62 -8.72 -14.32
C SER A 213 -16.90 -9.69 -13.19
N ARG A 214 -15.89 -10.49 -12.80
CA ARG A 214 -16.02 -11.44 -11.68
C ARG A 214 -16.25 -10.78 -10.33
N ALA A 215 -15.72 -9.57 -10.11
CA ALA A 215 -15.92 -8.80 -8.88
C ALA A 215 -17.26 -8.06 -8.82
N GLY A 216 -18.10 -8.15 -9.87
CA GLY A 216 -19.34 -7.39 -10.00
C GLY A 216 -19.10 -5.87 -10.07
N ALA A 217 -17.91 -5.46 -10.51
CA ALA A 217 -17.42 -4.08 -10.53
C ALA A 217 -17.23 -3.54 -11.95
N GLU A 218 -18.04 -4.01 -12.91
CA GLU A 218 -17.94 -3.57 -14.30
C GLU A 218 -18.09 -2.05 -14.40
N PRO A 219 -17.23 -1.36 -15.18
CA PRO A 219 -17.47 0.03 -15.51
C PRO A 219 -18.81 0.11 -16.26
N LYS A 220 -19.71 0.99 -15.80
CA LYS A 220 -20.91 1.31 -16.60
C LYS A 220 -20.41 1.75 -17.97
N GLN A 221 -20.83 1.05 -19.02
CA GLN A 221 -20.54 1.47 -20.39
C GLN A 221 -21.09 2.90 -20.58
N PRO A 222 -20.38 3.75 -21.35
CA PRO A 222 -20.80 5.12 -21.60
C PRO A 222 -22.16 5.22 -22.27
#